data_AF-A0A931N6K4-F1
#
_entry.id   AF-A0A931N6K4-F1
#
_cell.length_a   1.000
_cell.length_b   1.000
_cell.length_c   1.000
_cell.angle_alpha   90.00
_cell.angle_beta   90.00
_cell.angle_gamma   90.00
#
_symmetry.space_group_name_H-M   'P 1'
#
loop_
_entity.id
_entity.type
_entity.pdbx_description
1 polymer ?
#
loop_
_entity_poly.entity_id
_entity_poly.type
_entity_poly.pdbx_seq_one_letter_code
_entity_poly.pdbx_strand_id
1 'polypeptide(L)' 'MSTENNDLEKQNFAELPIGKNEDVEFSEELADEADRKAQQRANEADQRNEEQ' A
#
# COMPACT_ATOMS: atom_id res chain seq x y z
N MET A 1 6.75 0.61 36.04
CA MET A 1 6.22 0.94 34.71
C MET A 1 7.38 1.56 33.95
N SER A 2 8.17 0.73 33.28
CA SER A 2 9.31 1.20 32.49
C SER A 2 8.74 1.83 31.24
N THR A 3 8.88 3.15 31.09
CA THR A 3 8.57 3.85 29.85
C THR A 3 9.57 3.36 28.82
N GLU A 4 9.14 2.45 27.94
CA GLU A 4 9.94 2.00 26.81
C GLU A 4 10.28 3.22 25.96
N ASN A 5 11.55 3.62 26.00
CA ASN A 5 12.09 4.66 25.15
C ASN A 5 11.89 4.17 23.71
N ASN A 6 11.08 4.91 22.96
CA ASN A 6 10.75 4.61 21.58
C ASN A 6 11.99 4.96 20.73
N ASP A 7 12.93 4.02 20.67
CA ASP A 7 14.01 3.97 19.70
C ASP A 7 13.38 3.74 18.31
N LEU A 8 12.67 4.75 17.80
CA LEU A 8 12.55 4.97 16.37
C LEU A 8 13.94 5.43 15.89
N GLU A 9 14.95 4.55 15.99
CA GLU A 9 16.13 4.65 15.16
C GLU A 9 15.64 4.95 13.76
N LYS A 10 16.26 5.93 13.08
CA LYS A 10 15.85 6.43 11.76
C LYS A 10 15.61 5.26 10.79
N GLN A 11 14.39 4.73 10.78
CA GLN A 11 14.04 3.64 9.88
C GLN A 11 14.08 4.22 8.48
N ASN A 12 14.89 3.63 7.62
CA ASN A 12 14.90 3.99 6.22
C ASN A 12 13.62 3.46 5.58
N PHE A 13 12.55 4.26 5.61
CA PHE A 13 11.26 3.89 5.02
C PHE A 13 11.33 3.64 3.51
N ALA A 14 12.43 4.04 2.84
CA ALA A 14 12.65 3.74 1.42
C ALA A 14 13.04 2.28 1.15
N GLU A 15 13.47 1.53 2.18
CA GLU A 15 13.90 0.12 2.05
C GLU A 15 12.84 -0.89 2.54
N LEU A 16 11.71 -0.39 3.06
CA LEU A 16 10.62 -1.27 3.48
C LEU A 16 9.88 -1.81 2.26
N PRO A 17 9.38 -3.07 2.31
CA PRO A 17 8.57 -3.62 1.24
C PRO A 17 7.31 -2.77 1.06
N ILE A 18 7.01 -2.43 -0.18
CA ILE A 18 5.83 -1.66 -0.55
C ILE A 18 4.71 -2.66 -0.84
N GLY A 19 3.57 -2.49 -0.17
CA GLY A 19 2.38 -3.31 -0.41
C GLY A 19 1.80 -3.04 -1.79
N LYS A 20 1.27 -4.09 -2.43
CA LYS A 20 0.67 -4.04 -3.76
C LYS A 20 -0.85 -4.09 -3.64
N ASN A 21 -1.54 -3.59 -4.65
CA ASN A 21 -3.00 -3.67 -4.70
C ASN A 21 -3.49 -5.13 -4.78
N GLU A 22 -2.70 -6.04 -5.35
CA GLU A 22 -2.96 -7.48 -5.41
C GLU A 22 -2.93 -8.16 -4.03
N ASP A 23 -2.34 -7.52 -3.00
CA ASP A 23 -2.35 -8.05 -1.62
C ASP A 23 -3.76 -8.03 -1.00
N VAL A 24 -4.72 -7.37 -1.66
CA VAL A 24 -6.12 -7.28 -1.24
C VAL A 24 -7.03 -7.78 -2.37
N GLU A 25 -7.91 -8.72 -2.04
CA GLU A 25 -8.86 -9.28 -3.00
C GLU A 25 -9.93 -8.26 -3.44
N PHE A 26 -10.15 -8.14 -4.74
CA PHE A 26 -11.18 -7.30 -5.32
C PHE A 26 -12.40 -8.12 -5.75
N SER A 27 -13.60 -7.74 -5.27
CA SER A 27 -14.86 -8.39 -5.66
C SER A 27 -15.55 -7.57 -6.75
N GLU A 28 -15.43 -8.01 -8.00
CA GLU A 28 -16.05 -7.31 -9.14
C GLU A 28 -17.58 -7.28 -9.07
N GLU A 29 -18.20 -8.32 -8.49
CA GLU A 29 -19.66 -8.44 -8.36
C GLU A 29 -20.24 -7.45 -7.35
N LEU A 30 -19.45 -7.04 -6.35
CA LEU A 30 -19.84 -6.08 -5.32
C LEU A 30 -19.38 -4.65 -5.65
N ALA A 31 -18.47 -4.50 -6.61
CA ALA A 31 -17.83 -3.25 -6.94
C ALA A 31 -18.75 -2.30 -7.72
N ASP A 32 -18.86 -1.07 -7.22
CA ASP A 32 -19.48 0.03 -7.94
C ASP A 32 -18.48 0.74 -8.89
N GLU A 33 -18.93 1.82 -9.54
CA GLU A 33 -18.07 2.58 -10.46
C GLU A 33 -16.89 3.26 -9.74
N ALA A 34 -17.07 3.66 -8.48
CA ALA A 34 -16.02 4.28 -7.69
C ALA A 34 -14.95 3.24 -7.30
N ASP A 35 -15.37 2.03 -6.96
CA ASP A 35 -14.48 0.90 -6.66
C ASP A 35 -13.60 0.54 -7.85
N ARG A 36 -14.19 0.48 -9.05
CA ARG A 36 -13.43 0.23 -10.30
C ARG A 36 -12.39 1.31 -10.57
N LYS A 37 -12.74 2.58 -10.35
CA LYS A 37 -11.79 3.72 -10.48
C LYS A 37 -10.70 3.69 -9.42
N ALA A 38 -11.01 3.22 -8.20
CA ALA A 38 -10.03 3.04 -7.15
C ALA A 38 -9.04 1.93 -7.53
N GLN A 39 -9.53 0.79 -8.03
CA GLN A 39 -8.70 -0.31 -8.51
C GLN A 39 -7.77 0.13 -9.64
N GLN A 40 -8.28 0.87 -10.63
CA GLN A 40 -7.45 1.40 -11.72
C GLN A 40 -6.33 2.31 -11.18
N ARG A 41 -6.65 3.23 -10.28
CA ARG A 41 -5.66 4.13 -9.68
C ARG A 41 -4.61 3.39 -8.85
N ALA A 42 -5.00 2.30 -8.17
CA ALA A 42 -4.08 1.46 -7.42
C ALA A 42 -3.11 0.73 -8.37
N ASN A 43 -3.62 0.10 -9.44
CA ASN A 43 -2.79 -0.53 -10.48
C ASN A 43 -1.75 0.45 -11.07
N GLU A 44 -2.19 1.66 -11.43
CA GLU A 44 -1.30 2.68 -11.98
C GLU A 44 -0.25 3.15 -10.96
N ALA A 45 -0.56 3.16 -9.67
CA ALA A 45 0.39 3.51 -8.61
C ALA A 45 1.46 2.44 -8.44
N ASP A 46 1.06 1.17 -8.45
CA ASP A 46 1.99 0.04 -8.35
C ASP A 46 2.92 -0.02 -9.56
N GLN A 47 2.39 0.18 -10.78
CA GLN A 47 3.21 0.28 -12.00
C GLN A 47 4.27 1.39 -11.90
N ARG A 48 3.87 2.59 -11.46
CA ARG A 48 4.82 3.70 -11.27
C ARG A 48 5.89 3.40 -10.24
N ASN A 49 5.58 2.57 -9.25
CA ASN A 49 6.49 2.20 -8.17
C ASN A 49 7.46 1.07 -8.59
N GLU A 50 7.04 0.17 -9.48
CA GLU A 50 7.92 -0.83 -10.09
C GLU A 50 8.91 -0.23 -11.11
N GLU A 51 8.58 0.92 -11.69
CA GLU A 51 9.45 1.65 -12.63
C GLU A 51 10.45 2.64 -11.95
N GLN A 52 10.45 2.76 -10.61
CA GLN A 52 11.42 3.58 -9.86
C GLN A 52 12.75 2.85 -9.63
#